data_AF-A0A852MI13-F1
#
_entry.id   AF-A0A852MI13-F1
#
_cell.length_a   1.000
_cell.length_b   1.000
_cell.length_c   1.000
_cell.angle_alpha   90.00
_cell.angle_beta   90.00
_cell.angle_gamma   90.00
#
_symmetry.space_group_name_H-M   'P 1'
#
loop_
_entity.id
_entity.type
_entity.pdbx_description
1 polymer ?
#
loop_
_entity_poly.entity_id
_entity_poly.type
_entity_poly.pdbx_seq_one_letter_code
_entity_poly.pdbx_strand_id
1 'polypeptide(L)'
;FQGTLEDQIIEANPAMEAFGNAKTIRNDNSSRFGKFIRIHFGPSGKLASADIDIYLLEKSRVIFQQPKERSYHIYYQILSGKKPELQDMLLLSLNPYDYHFCSQGVTTVDNLDDGEELMATDHAMDILGFSNDEKYGSYKIVGAIMHFGNMKFKQKQREEQAEADGTESADKAAYLMGISSADLIKGLLHPRVKVGNEYVTKGQNVEQVVYAVGALAKATYDRMFKWLVTRINKTLDTKLARQFFIGVLDIAGFEIFDFNSFEQLCINFTNEKLQQFFNHHMFVLEQEEYKKEGIEWVFIDFGLDLQACIDLIEKPLGILSILEEECMFPKASDMSFKAKLYDNHIGKSPNFQKPRPDKKRKYEAHFELVHYAGVVPYNIIGWLDKNKDPLNETVVAVFQKSQNKLLASLYEN
;
A
#
# COMPACT_ATOMS: atom_id res chain seq x y z
N PHE A 1 -26.35 -5.88 -18.38
CA PHE A 1 -25.74 -6.49 -19.57
C PHE A 1 -24.31 -6.81 -19.19
N GLN A 2 -23.90 -8.08 -19.25
CA GLN A 2 -22.52 -8.48 -18.95
C GLN A 2 -21.71 -8.23 -20.23
N GLY A 3 -20.71 -7.35 -20.18
CA GLY A 3 -19.80 -7.10 -21.31
C GLY A 3 -19.03 -8.37 -21.71
N THR A 4 -18.34 -8.34 -22.85
CA THR A 4 -17.45 -9.45 -23.24
C THR A 4 -16.32 -9.61 -22.23
N LEU A 5 -15.62 -10.76 -22.21
CA LEU A 5 -14.48 -10.95 -21.32
C LEU A 5 -13.37 -9.92 -21.59
N GLU A 6 -13.20 -9.49 -22.85
CA GLU A 6 -12.27 -8.42 -23.21
C GLU A 6 -12.69 -7.08 -22.60
N ASP A 7 -13.98 -6.73 -22.68
CA ASP A 7 -14.52 -5.52 -22.04
C ASP A 7 -14.31 -5.60 -20.52
N GLN A 8 -14.57 -6.74 -19.88
CA GLN A 8 -14.42 -6.91 -18.44
C GLN A 8 -12.96 -6.74 -17.98
N ILE A 9 -11.97 -7.17 -18.78
CA ILE A 9 -10.55 -6.97 -18.49
C ILE A 9 -10.21 -5.47 -18.55
N ILE A 10 -10.75 -4.74 -19.52
CA ILE A 10 -10.52 -3.30 -19.68
C ILE A 10 -11.21 -2.52 -18.54
N GLU A 11 -12.46 -2.86 -18.24
CA GLU A 11 -13.28 -2.24 -17.20
C GLU A 11 -12.78 -2.53 -15.78
N ALA A 12 -11.87 -3.49 -15.59
CA ALA A 12 -11.19 -3.67 -14.31
C ALA A 12 -10.29 -2.47 -13.95
N ASN A 13 -9.78 -1.73 -14.95
CA ASN A 13 -8.81 -0.66 -14.71
C ASN A 13 -9.41 0.52 -13.93
N PRO A 14 -10.54 1.16 -14.31
CA PRO A 14 -11.07 2.29 -13.54
C PRO A 14 -11.24 2.00 -12.05
N ALA A 15 -11.79 0.83 -11.70
CA ALA A 15 -11.96 0.41 -10.31
C ALA A 15 -10.62 0.17 -9.60
N MET A 16 -9.64 -0.47 -10.25
CA MET A 16 -8.31 -0.67 -9.64
C MET A 16 -7.52 0.64 -9.53
N GLU A 17 -7.60 1.53 -10.51
CA GLU A 17 -6.90 2.81 -10.52
C GLU A 17 -7.49 3.76 -9.48
N ALA A 18 -8.81 3.82 -9.33
CA ALA A 18 -9.44 4.62 -8.29
C ALA A 18 -8.90 4.27 -6.88
N PHE A 19 -8.78 2.97 -6.58
CA PHE A 19 -8.37 2.48 -5.25
C PHE A 19 -6.87 2.19 -5.12
N GLY A 20 -6.11 2.23 -6.21
CA GLY A 20 -4.72 1.79 -6.24
C GLY A 20 -3.75 2.81 -6.83
N ASN A 21 -4.24 3.83 -7.53
CA ASN A 21 -3.41 4.88 -8.10
C ASN A 21 -3.50 6.16 -7.28
N ALA A 22 -2.40 6.91 -7.30
CA ALA A 22 -2.29 8.21 -6.67
C ALA A 22 -1.41 9.15 -7.50
N LYS A 23 -1.58 10.45 -7.26
CA LYS A 23 -0.71 11.47 -7.84
C LYS A 23 0.60 11.53 -7.05
N THR A 24 1.71 11.44 -7.77
CA THR A 24 3.07 11.62 -7.25
C THR A 24 3.67 12.93 -7.76
N ILE A 25 4.93 13.20 -7.42
CA ILE A 25 5.66 14.37 -7.93
C ILE A 25 5.88 14.32 -9.45
N ARG A 26 5.99 13.11 -10.03
CA ARG A 26 6.41 12.91 -11.43
C ARG A 26 5.38 12.23 -12.32
N ASN A 27 4.33 11.67 -11.72
CA ASN A 27 3.27 10.96 -12.43
C ASN A 27 1.93 11.24 -11.73
N ASP A 28 0.99 11.80 -12.49
CA ASP A 28 -0.31 12.22 -12.00
C ASP A 28 -1.30 11.07 -11.75
N ASN A 29 -1.11 9.92 -12.41
CA ASN A 29 -1.91 8.71 -12.26
C ASN A 29 -0.98 7.50 -12.05
N SER A 30 -0.29 7.48 -10.92
CA SER A 30 0.75 6.48 -10.65
C SER A 30 0.20 5.28 -9.89
N SER A 31 0.32 4.08 -10.45
CA SER A 31 0.00 2.83 -9.76
C SER A 31 0.87 2.69 -8.50
N ARG A 32 0.24 2.63 -7.32
CA ARG A 32 0.92 2.46 -6.01
C ARG A 32 0.80 1.03 -5.49
N PHE A 33 0.71 0.10 -6.44
CA PHE A 33 0.72 -1.35 -6.26
C PHE A 33 1.31 -1.96 -7.54
N GLY A 34 1.87 -3.16 -7.43
CA GLY A 34 2.20 -4.00 -8.58
C GLY A 34 0.98 -4.81 -9.00
N LYS A 35 0.76 -4.92 -10.30
CA LYS A 35 -0.35 -5.61 -10.95
C LYS A 35 0.23 -6.63 -11.93
N PHE A 36 -0.05 -7.91 -11.73
CA PHE A 36 0.33 -8.97 -12.65
C PHE A 36 -0.92 -9.61 -13.23
N ILE A 37 -1.24 -9.27 -14.47
CA ILE A 37 -2.42 -9.76 -15.19
C ILE A 37 -2.02 -11.02 -15.95
N ARG A 38 -2.65 -12.15 -15.64
CA ARG A 38 -2.52 -13.38 -16.42
C ARG A 38 -3.70 -13.49 -17.37
N ILE A 39 -3.41 -13.38 -18.66
CA ILE A 39 -4.39 -13.58 -19.73
C ILE A 39 -4.28 -15.05 -20.18
N HIS A 40 -5.30 -15.85 -19.88
CA HIS A 40 -5.28 -17.29 -20.14
C HIS A 40 -5.87 -17.63 -21.51
N PHE A 41 -5.24 -18.58 -22.18
CA PHE A 41 -5.66 -19.11 -23.47
C PHE A 41 -5.95 -20.60 -23.36
N GLY A 42 -7.03 -21.03 -24.01
CA GLY A 42 -7.40 -22.43 -24.12
C GLY A 42 -6.60 -23.17 -25.21
N PRO A 43 -6.86 -24.47 -25.41
CA PRO A 43 -6.09 -25.30 -26.34
C PRO A 43 -6.12 -24.86 -27.80
N SER A 44 -7.16 -24.12 -28.20
CA SER A 44 -7.29 -23.56 -29.54
C SER A 44 -6.69 -22.15 -29.67
N GLY A 45 -5.97 -21.64 -28.66
CA GLY A 45 -5.39 -20.29 -28.65
C GLY A 45 -6.42 -19.16 -28.45
N LYS A 46 -7.66 -19.48 -28.08
CA LYS A 46 -8.70 -18.47 -27.78
C LYS A 46 -8.64 -18.05 -26.31
N LEU A 47 -9.04 -16.81 -26.04
CA LEU A 47 -9.15 -16.28 -24.68
C LEU A 47 -10.07 -17.19 -23.84
N ALA A 48 -9.55 -17.65 -22.70
CA ALA A 48 -10.24 -18.53 -21.77
C ALA A 48 -10.69 -17.78 -20.53
N SER A 49 -9.80 -17.05 -19.87
CA SER A 49 -10.08 -16.29 -18.65
C SER A 49 -8.98 -15.26 -18.41
N ALA A 50 -9.16 -14.40 -17.42
CA ALA A 50 -8.07 -13.60 -16.87
C ALA A 50 -8.07 -13.66 -15.35
N ASP A 51 -6.92 -13.41 -14.74
CA ASP A 51 -6.85 -13.12 -13.32
C ASP A 51 -5.70 -12.14 -13.04
N ILE A 52 -5.75 -11.50 -11.88
CA ILE A 52 -4.90 -10.40 -11.49
C ILE A 52 -4.32 -10.72 -10.12
N ASP A 53 -3.00 -10.83 -10.04
CA ASP A 53 -2.29 -10.83 -8.77
C ASP A 53 -1.82 -9.40 -8.47
N ILE A 54 -1.93 -8.98 -7.21
CA ILE A 54 -1.44 -7.68 -6.75
C ILE A 54 -0.34 -7.83 -5.70
N TYR A 55 0.58 -6.86 -5.72
CA TYR A 55 1.73 -6.81 -4.83
C TYR A 55 1.93 -5.41 -4.27
N LEU A 56 2.46 -5.31 -3.05
CA LEU A 56 3.05 -4.09 -2.50
C LEU A 56 2.18 -2.82 -2.63
N LEU A 57 0.91 -2.87 -2.22
CA LEU A 57 0.12 -1.64 -2.07
C LEU A 57 0.84 -0.70 -1.07
N GLU A 58 1.07 0.56 -1.47
CA GLU A 58 1.73 1.59 -0.65
C GLU A 58 0.83 2.05 0.51
N LYS A 59 0.69 1.21 1.55
CA LYS A 59 -0.25 1.44 2.66
C LYS A 59 -0.10 2.81 3.32
N SER A 60 1.10 3.36 3.42
CA SER A 60 1.31 4.67 4.04
C SER A 60 0.60 5.82 3.32
N ARG A 61 0.34 5.69 2.01
CA ARG A 61 -0.39 6.69 1.22
C ARG A 61 -1.83 6.92 1.70
N VAL A 62 -2.41 5.93 2.38
CA VAL A 62 -3.75 5.99 2.98
C VAL A 62 -3.85 7.10 4.02
N ILE A 63 -2.77 7.39 4.75
CA ILE A 63 -2.78 8.30 5.90
C ILE A 63 -1.76 9.45 5.81
N PHE A 64 -0.90 9.44 4.79
CA PHE A 64 0.19 10.39 4.64
C PHE A 64 0.47 10.71 3.17
N GLN A 65 0.81 11.98 2.89
CA GLN A 65 1.22 12.44 1.57
C GLN A 65 2.35 13.46 1.70
N GLN A 66 3.30 13.47 0.77
CA GLN A 66 4.22 14.60 0.65
C GLN A 66 3.51 15.83 0.05
N PRO A 67 4.03 17.06 0.23
CA PRO A 67 3.35 18.30 -0.15
C PRO A 67 2.84 18.42 -1.59
N LYS A 68 3.43 17.67 -2.55
CA LYS A 68 3.05 17.70 -3.97
C LYS A 68 2.30 16.45 -4.45
N GLU A 69 1.98 15.55 -3.54
CA GLU A 69 1.35 14.27 -3.82
C GLU A 69 -0.09 14.24 -3.30
N ARG A 70 -0.89 13.30 -3.84
CA ARG A 70 -2.23 12.97 -3.33
C ARG A 70 -2.24 11.63 -2.61
N SER A 71 -3.32 11.38 -1.88
CA SER A 71 -3.72 10.03 -1.52
C SER A 71 -4.32 9.32 -2.76
N TYR A 72 -4.92 8.15 -2.57
CA TYR A 72 -5.58 7.41 -3.64
C TYR A 72 -6.72 8.20 -4.29
N HIS A 73 -6.94 8.02 -5.59
CA HIS A 73 -7.90 8.80 -6.36
C HIS A 73 -9.34 8.72 -5.81
N ILE A 74 -9.74 7.56 -5.30
CA ILE A 74 -11.08 7.31 -4.78
C ILE A 74 -11.52 8.30 -3.68
N TYR A 75 -10.58 8.82 -2.87
CA TYR A 75 -10.91 9.83 -1.86
C TYR A 75 -11.50 11.09 -2.50
N TYR A 76 -10.84 11.59 -3.55
CA TYR A 76 -11.23 12.82 -4.24
C TYR A 76 -12.40 12.59 -5.19
N GLN A 77 -12.48 11.41 -5.80
CA GLN A 77 -13.64 10.99 -6.59
C GLN A 77 -14.92 11.02 -5.74
N ILE A 78 -14.91 10.43 -4.54
CA ILE A 78 -16.06 10.48 -3.62
C ILE A 78 -16.40 11.92 -3.24
N LEU A 79 -15.39 12.75 -2.97
CA LEU A 79 -15.56 14.15 -2.57
C LEU A 79 -15.94 15.11 -3.72
N SER A 80 -15.96 14.64 -4.97
CA SER A 80 -16.30 15.45 -6.16
C SER A 80 -17.72 16.02 -6.14
N GLY A 81 -18.64 15.40 -5.38
CA GLY A 81 -20.06 15.76 -5.36
C GLY A 81 -20.83 15.36 -6.60
N LYS A 82 -20.23 14.58 -7.52
CA LYS A 82 -20.90 14.12 -8.75
C LYS A 82 -22.05 13.14 -8.47
N LYS A 83 -21.96 12.37 -7.37
CA LYS A 83 -23.03 11.53 -6.82
C LYS A 83 -23.43 12.05 -5.43
N PRO A 84 -24.33 13.06 -5.35
CA PRO A 84 -24.68 13.73 -4.09
C PRO A 84 -25.13 12.80 -2.97
N GLU A 85 -25.73 11.66 -3.32
CA GLU A 85 -26.16 10.65 -2.37
C GLU A 85 -25.00 10.06 -1.54
N LEU A 86 -23.76 10.12 -2.05
CA LEU A 86 -22.58 9.69 -1.31
C LEU A 86 -22.26 10.63 -0.15
N GLN A 87 -22.46 11.94 -0.28
CA GLN A 87 -22.20 12.90 0.80
C GLN A 87 -23.09 12.62 2.01
N ASP A 88 -24.38 12.42 1.77
CA ASP A 88 -25.35 12.10 2.82
C ASP A 88 -25.10 10.72 3.43
N MET A 89 -24.82 9.72 2.58
CA MET A 89 -24.56 8.35 3.03
C MET A 89 -23.29 8.25 3.88
N LEU A 90 -22.26 8.99 3.52
CA LEU A 90 -20.92 8.92 4.12
C LEU A 90 -20.69 10.00 5.18
N LEU A 91 -21.65 10.90 5.39
CA LEU A 91 -21.56 12.01 6.33
C LEU A 91 -20.36 12.92 6.01
N LEU A 92 -20.13 13.18 4.72
CA LEU A 92 -18.97 13.92 4.23
C LEU A 92 -19.34 15.32 3.73
N SER A 93 -18.45 16.28 3.96
CA SER A 93 -18.44 17.54 3.22
C SER A 93 -17.77 17.34 1.85
N LEU A 94 -17.84 18.35 0.99
CA LEU A 94 -17.14 18.36 -0.30
C LEU A 94 -15.71 18.91 -0.19
N ASN A 95 -15.31 19.44 0.97
CA ASN A 95 -14.00 20.06 1.15
C ASN A 95 -12.97 19.01 1.58
N PRO A 96 -11.98 18.65 0.75
CA PRO A 96 -10.99 17.62 1.12
C PRO A 96 -10.16 18.01 2.34
N TYR A 97 -9.96 19.30 2.60
CA TYR A 97 -9.21 19.79 3.76
C TYR A 97 -9.90 19.55 5.10
N ASP A 98 -11.17 19.12 5.09
CA ASP A 98 -11.85 18.68 6.30
C ASP A 98 -11.34 17.30 6.75
N TYR A 99 -10.55 16.57 5.94
CA TYR A 99 -10.11 15.19 6.19
C TYR A 99 -8.59 15.03 6.16
N HIS A 100 -7.99 14.98 7.35
CA HIS A 100 -6.52 15.02 7.48
C HIS A 100 -5.77 13.91 6.73
N PHE A 101 -6.31 12.70 6.67
CA PHE A 101 -5.64 11.55 6.05
C PHE A 101 -5.49 11.67 4.53
N CYS A 102 -6.23 12.55 3.85
CA CYS A 102 -6.15 12.73 2.39
C CYS A 102 -5.84 14.19 1.98
N SER A 103 -5.42 15.04 2.89
CA SER A 103 -5.27 16.49 2.64
C SER A 103 -3.93 17.08 3.10
N GLN A 104 -2.90 16.26 3.31
CA GLN A 104 -1.57 16.74 3.72
C GLN A 104 -0.74 17.27 2.54
N GLY A 105 -1.04 16.79 1.33
CA GLY A 105 -0.41 17.23 0.10
C GLY A 105 -1.35 18.07 -0.77
N VAL A 106 -1.32 17.83 -2.08
CA VAL A 106 -2.28 18.43 -3.01
C VAL A 106 -3.57 17.62 -2.99
N THR A 107 -4.68 18.27 -3.35
CA THR A 107 -6.01 17.64 -3.38
C THR A 107 -6.58 17.54 -4.79
N THR A 108 -6.00 18.28 -5.74
CA THR A 108 -6.38 18.29 -7.16
C THR A 108 -5.23 17.82 -8.06
N VAL A 109 -5.59 17.44 -9.28
CA VAL A 109 -4.66 17.07 -10.37
C VAL A 109 -5.03 17.90 -11.60
N ASP A 110 -4.03 18.37 -12.32
CA ASP A 110 -4.27 19.15 -13.53
C ASP A 110 -4.86 18.24 -14.63
N ASN A 111 -5.90 18.72 -15.30
CA ASN A 111 -6.60 18.00 -16.40
C ASN A 111 -7.29 16.68 -15.99
N LEU A 112 -7.59 16.48 -14.71
CA LEU A 112 -8.37 15.34 -14.22
C LEU A 112 -9.65 15.83 -13.54
N ASP A 113 -10.80 15.34 -13.97
CA ASP A 113 -12.10 15.60 -13.32
C ASP A 113 -12.45 14.41 -12.42
N ASP A 114 -12.18 14.55 -11.12
CA ASP A 114 -12.46 13.51 -10.12
C ASP A 114 -13.96 13.09 -10.13
N GLY A 115 -14.88 13.95 -10.60
CA GLY A 115 -16.31 13.63 -10.73
C GLY A 115 -16.63 12.72 -11.91
N GLU A 116 -16.06 12.99 -13.08
CA GLU A 116 -16.20 12.07 -14.22
C GLU A 116 -15.51 10.73 -13.94
N GLU A 117 -14.35 10.76 -13.29
CA GLU A 117 -13.64 9.55 -12.85
C GLU A 117 -14.45 8.73 -11.82
N LEU A 118 -15.22 9.38 -10.93
CA LEU A 118 -16.16 8.69 -10.04
C LEU A 118 -17.23 7.94 -10.84
N MET A 119 -17.78 8.56 -11.88
CA MET A 119 -18.82 7.93 -12.71
C MET A 119 -18.27 6.74 -13.49
N ALA A 120 -17.05 6.85 -14.02
CA ALA A 120 -16.35 5.75 -14.68
C ALA A 120 -16.10 4.59 -13.69
N THR A 121 -15.64 4.90 -12.48
CA THR A 121 -15.40 3.92 -11.41
C THR A 121 -16.69 3.21 -10.99
N ASP A 122 -17.76 3.95 -10.74
CA ASP A 122 -19.05 3.39 -10.32
C ASP A 122 -19.66 2.51 -11.42
N HIS A 123 -19.53 2.93 -12.68
CA HIS A 123 -19.96 2.16 -13.85
C HIS A 123 -19.14 0.87 -14.04
N ALA A 124 -17.82 0.95 -13.92
CA ALA A 124 -16.92 -0.19 -13.98
C ALA A 124 -17.29 -1.24 -12.92
N MET A 125 -17.56 -0.82 -11.68
CA MET A 125 -18.01 -1.73 -10.63
C MET A 125 -19.34 -2.43 -10.98
N ASP A 126 -20.26 -1.76 -11.68
CA ASP A 126 -21.50 -2.38 -12.16
C ASP A 126 -21.23 -3.43 -13.26
N ILE A 127 -20.34 -3.15 -14.21
CA ILE A 127 -19.96 -4.11 -15.28
C ILE A 127 -19.25 -5.33 -14.68
N LEU A 128 -18.38 -5.10 -13.70
CA LEU A 128 -17.67 -6.14 -12.96
C LEU A 128 -18.60 -6.92 -12.02
N GLY A 129 -19.89 -6.55 -11.98
CA GLY A 129 -20.96 -7.29 -11.33
C GLY A 129 -20.97 -7.11 -9.81
N PHE A 130 -20.34 -6.08 -9.26
CA PHE A 130 -20.45 -5.76 -7.84
C PHE A 130 -21.92 -5.49 -7.49
N SER A 131 -22.39 -6.05 -6.39
CA SER A 131 -23.70 -5.67 -5.86
C SER A 131 -23.66 -4.27 -5.29
N ASN A 132 -24.82 -3.61 -5.17
CA ASN A 132 -24.91 -2.30 -4.52
C ASN A 132 -24.37 -2.32 -3.09
N ASP A 133 -24.62 -3.40 -2.33
CA ASP A 133 -24.10 -3.56 -0.97
C ASP A 133 -22.57 -3.63 -0.94
N GLU A 134 -21.96 -4.34 -1.91
CA GLU A 134 -20.51 -4.43 -2.07
C GLU A 134 -19.92 -3.05 -2.44
N LYS A 135 -20.48 -2.40 -3.45
CA LYS A 135 -20.03 -1.09 -3.96
C LYS A 135 -20.13 0.01 -2.89
N TYR A 136 -21.30 0.18 -2.28
CA TYR A 136 -21.49 1.14 -1.20
C TYR A 136 -20.75 0.73 0.07
N GLY A 137 -20.52 -0.57 0.30
CA GLY A 137 -19.65 -1.06 1.37
C GLY A 137 -18.22 -0.53 1.22
N SER A 138 -17.65 -0.56 0.01
CA SER A 138 -16.32 -0.01 -0.27
C SER A 138 -16.28 1.50 -0.04
N TYR A 139 -17.27 2.25 -0.54
CA TYR A 139 -17.34 3.70 -0.31
C TYR A 139 -17.50 4.05 1.17
N LYS A 140 -18.29 3.27 1.94
CA LYS A 140 -18.43 3.42 3.40
C LYS A 140 -17.12 3.21 4.13
N ILE A 141 -16.31 2.24 3.72
CA ILE A 141 -14.99 2.02 4.31
C ILE A 141 -14.07 3.22 4.04
N VAL A 142 -14.01 3.72 2.81
CA VAL A 142 -13.21 4.91 2.46
C VAL A 142 -13.68 6.14 3.24
N GLY A 143 -15.00 6.36 3.31
CA GLY A 143 -15.62 7.42 4.11
C GLY A 143 -15.27 7.31 5.60
N ALA A 144 -15.33 6.10 6.16
CA ALA A 144 -14.94 5.86 7.54
C ALA A 144 -13.47 6.16 7.80
N ILE A 145 -12.57 5.80 6.87
CA ILE A 145 -11.13 6.09 6.98
C ILE A 145 -10.87 7.61 6.99
N MET A 146 -11.61 8.39 6.20
CA MET A 146 -11.53 9.86 6.27
C MET A 146 -11.90 10.40 7.66
N HIS A 147 -12.97 9.86 8.27
CA HIS A 147 -13.35 10.22 9.64
C HIS A 147 -12.36 9.70 10.71
N PHE A 148 -11.73 8.53 10.51
CA PHE A 148 -10.66 8.03 11.37
C PHE A 148 -9.53 9.05 11.51
N GLY A 149 -9.12 9.67 10.39
CA GLY A 149 -8.06 10.68 10.37
C GLY A 149 -8.34 11.94 11.18
N ASN A 150 -9.61 12.17 11.53
CA ASN A 150 -10.06 13.33 12.29
C ASN A 150 -10.37 13.02 13.75
N MET A 151 -10.14 11.80 14.22
CA MET A 151 -10.27 11.47 15.65
C MET A 151 -9.21 12.21 16.44
N LYS A 152 -9.62 12.93 17.49
CA LYS A 152 -8.72 13.71 18.34
C LYS A 152 -8.64 13.10 19.72
N PHE A 153 -7.43 13.11 20.26
CA PHE A 153 -7.14 12.59 21.59
C PHE A 153 -6.26 13.60 22.32
N LYS A 154 -6.42 13.68 23.64
CA LYS A 154 -5.62 14.53 24.51
C LYS A 154 -5.13 13.75 25.71
N GLN A 155 -4.05 14.22 26.30
CA GLN A 155 -3.55 13.65 27.55
C GLN A 155 -4.45 14.11 28.70
N LYS A 156 -4.80 13.18 29.60
CA LYS A 156 -5.49 13.55 30.85
C LYS A 156 -4.59 14.43 31.72
N GLN A 157 -5.16 15.43 32.38
CA GLN A 157 -4.42 16.48 33.10
C GLN A 157 -3.42 16.02 34.19
N ARG A 158 -3.44 14.75 34.61
CA ARG A 158 -2.53 14.20 35.65
C ARG A 158 -2.11 12.74 35.41
N GLU A 159 -2.36 12.21 34.21
CA GLU A 159 -2.02 10.83 33.85
C GLU A 159 -1.29 10.83 32.51
N GLU A 160 -0.45 9.84 32.23
CA GLU A 160 0.13 9.64 30.89
C GLU A 160 -0.90 9.09 29.88
N GLN A 161 -2.07 8.69 30.36
CA GLN A 161 -3.13 8.11 29.54
C GLN A 161 -3.84 9.16 28.69
N ALA A 162 -4.22 8.74 27.48
CA ALA A 162 -5.06 9.49 26.59
C ALA A 162 -6.54 9.43 27.00
N GLU A 163 -7.29 10.44 26.57
CA GLU A 163 -8.74 10.47 26.51
C GLU A 163 -9.19 11.06 25.16
N ALA A 164 -10.42 10.77 24.74
CA ALA A 164 -10.99 11.35 23.53
C ALA A 164 -11.20 12.86 23.69
N ASP A 165 -10.86 13.63 22.67
CA ASP A 165 -11.09 15.07 22.60
C ASP A 165 -12.25 15.39 21.64
N GLY A 166 -13.45 15.00 22.08
CA GLY A 166 -14.64 14.93 21.23
C GLY A 166 -14.79 13.56 20.55
N THR A 167 -16.04 13.20 20.21
CA THR A 167 -16.36 11.88 19.65
C THR A 167 -16.96 11.92 18.26
N GLU A 168 -17.27 13.10 17.72
CA GLU A 168 -18.02 13.24 16.46
C GLU A 168 -17.43 12.42 15.31
N SER A 169 -16.12 12.54 15.07
CA SER A 169 -15.43 11.77 14.02
C SER A 169 -15.47 10.26 14.29
N ALA A 170 -15.36 9.85 15.56
CA ALA A 170 -15.44 8.45 15.95
C ALA A 170 -16.85 7.89 15.78
N ASP A 171 -17.88 8.69 16.10
CA ASP A 171 -19.29 8.34 15.94
C ASP A 171 -19.65 8.17 14.45
N LYS A 172 -19.21 9.11 13.59
CA LYS A 172 -19.40 9.01 12.13
C LYS A 172 -18.69 7.79 11.55
N ALA A 173 -17.43 7.57 11.93
CA ALA A 173 -16.67 6.42 11.46
C ALA A 173 -17.31 5.09 11.90
N ALA A 174 -17.72 4.99 13.17
CA ALA A 174 -18.35 3.81 13.73
C ALA A 174 -19.70 3.51 13.05
N TYR A 175 -20.49 4.54 12.72
CA TYR A 175 -21.72 4.40 11.97
C TYR A 175 -21.49 3.77 10.58
N LEU A 176 -20.54 4.29 9.80
CA LEU A 176 -20.22 3.77 8.46
C LEU A 176 -19.63 2.36 8.49
N MET A 177 -18.83 2.09 9.53
CA MET A 177 -18.28 0.76 9.81
C MET A 177 -19.31 -0.18 10.43
N GLY A 178 -20.52 0.25 10.79
CA GLY A 178 -21.53 -0.60 11.41
C GLY A 178 -21.09 -1.20 12.75
N ILE A 179 -20.38 -0.43 13.58
CA ILE A 179 -19.84 -0.83 14.89
C ILE A 179 -20.27 0.15 16.00
N SER A 180 -20.07 -0.25 17.25
CA SER A 180 -20.29 0.61 18.41
C SER A 180 -19.16 1.63 18.57
N SER A 181 -19.49 2.93 18.54
CA SER A 181 -18.53 4.00 18.78
C SER A 181 -17.89 3.92 20.17
N ALA A 182 -18.70 3.57 21.18
CA ALA A 182 -18.22 3.38 22.55
C ALA A 182 -17.18 2.26 22.64
N ASP A 183 -17.39 1.14 21.95
CA ASP A 183 -16.45 0.02 21.94
C ASP A 183 -15.19 0.34 21.13
N LEU A 184 -15.32 1.08 20.02
CA LEU A 184 -14.18 1.58 19.26
C LEU A 184 -13.28 2.47 20.11
N ILE A 185 -13.85 3.51 20.74
CA ILE A 185 -13.09 4.44 21.59
C ILE A 185 -12.47 3.70 22.79
N LYS A 186 -13.24 2.82 23.43
CA LYS A 186 -12.73 2.01 24.55
C LYS A 186 -11.59 1.10 24.12
N GLY A 187 -11.71 0.43 22.97
CA GLY A 187 -10.68 -0.45 22.43
C GLY A 187 -9.40 0.29 22.04
N LEU A 188 -9.53 1.52 21.53
CA LEU A 188 -8.40 2.40 21.20
C LEU A 188 -7.65 2.88 22.46
N LEU A 189 -8.38 3.38 23.46
CA LEU A 189 -7.80 3.95 24.68
C LEU A 189 -7.32 2.89 25.68
N HIS A 190 -8.03 1.76 25.74
CA HIS A 190 -7.84 0.70 26.74
C HIS A 190 -7.87 -0.70 26.10
N PRO A 191 -6.98 -1.02 25.15
CA PRO A 191 -6.91 -2.33 24.55
C PRO A 191 -6.61 -3.43 25.58
N ARG A 192 -7.15 -4.61 25.34
CA ARG A 192 -6.81 -5.85 26.05
C ARG A 192 -5.61 -6.50 25.35
N VAL A 193 -4.50 -6.61 26.07
CA VAL A 193 -3.26 -7.22 25.57
C VAL A 193 -3.06 -8.55 26.27
N LYS A 194 -2.66 -9.58 25.51
CA LYS A 194 -2.32 -10.89 26.06
C LYS A 194 -0.94 -10.83 26.72
N VAL A 195 -0.86 -11.13 28.01
CA VAL A 195 0.39 -11.21 28.78
C VAL A 195 0.49 -12.63 29.34
N GLY A 196 1.32 -13.46 28.71
CA GLY A 196 1.35 -14.89 29.00
C GLY A 196 0.02 -15.56 28.61
N ASN A 197 -0.69 -16.10 29.60
CA ASN A 197 -2.00 -16.75 29.41
C ASN A 197 -3.20 -15.86 29.78
N GLU A 198 -2.98 -14.65 30.29
CA GLU A 198 -4.04 -13.75 30.73
C GLU A 198 -4.18 -12.54 29.80
N TYR A 199 -5.36 -11.91 29.82
CA TYR A 199 -5.61 -10.66 29.11
C TYR A 199 -5.73 -9.51 30.09
N VAL A 200 -4.87 -8.51 29.93
CA VAL A 200 -4.81 -7.33 30.80
C VAL A 200 -5.21 -6.10 30.00
N THR A 201 -6.01 -5.22 30.61
CA THR A 201 -6.36 -3.93 30.02
C THR A 201 -5.19 -2.97 30.20
N LYS A 202 -4.69 -2.39 29.09
CA LYS A 202 -3.57 -1.46 29.09
C LYS A 202 -4.04 -0.08 28.62
N GLY A 203 -3.86 0.95 29.45
CA GLY A 203 -4.05 2.34 29.02
C GLY A 203 -2.96 2.76 28.01
N GLN A 204 -3.35 3.53 27.01
CA GLN A 204 -2.44 4.06 25.98
C GLN A 204 -2.22 5.56 26.16
N ASN A 205 -1.06 6.06 25.77
CA ASN A 205 -0.80 7.49 25.63
C ASN A 205 -1.34 8.00 24.27
N VAL A 206 -1.32 9.33 24.05
CA VAL A 206 -1.90 9.94 22.84
C VAL A 206 -1.24 9.42 21.56
N GLU A 207 0.09 9.35 21.55
CA GLU A 207 0.86 8.90 20.38
C GLU A 207 0.53 7.46 19.99
N GLN A 208 0.40 6.56 20.98
CA GLN A 208 0.03 5.16 20.78
C GLN A 208 -1.37 5.02 20.20
N VAL A 209 -2.32 5.84 20.65
CA VAL A 209 -3.70 5.83 20.13
C VAL A 209 -3.74 6.33 18.70
N VAL A 210 -3.08 7.46 18.41
CA VAL A 210 -2.98 8.01 17.04
C VAL A 210 -2.33 7.01 16.09
N TYR A 211 -1.27 6.34 16.55
CA TYR A 211 -0.63 5.26 15.80
C TYR A 211 -1.60 4.12 15.50
N ALA A 212 -2.34 3.65 16.50
CA ALA A 212 -3.32 2.57 16.33
C ALA A 212 -4.44 2.94 15.34
N VAL A 213 -4.93 4.19 15.37
CA VAL A 213 -5.91 4.72 14.40
C VAL A 213 -5.34 4.65 12.98
N GLY A 214 -4.12 5.12 12.77
CA GLY A 214 -3.44 5.05 11.46
C GLY A 214 -3.20 3.60 10.99
N ALA A 215 -2.75 2.71 11.88
CA ALA A 215 -2.53 1.30 11.59
C ALA A 215 -3.84 0.59 11.16
N LEU A 216 -4.93 0.82 11.89
CA LEU A 216 -6.25 0.28 11.54
C LEU A 216 -6.74 0.80 10.20
N ALA A 217 -6.58 2.10 9.91
CA ALA A 217 -6.97 2.70 8.63
C ALA A 217 -6.20 2.06 7.46
N LYS A 218 -4.86 2.02 7.54
CA LYS A 218 -3.99 1.38 6.55
C LYS A 218 -4.37 -0.07 6.29
N ALA A 219 -4.56 -0.83 7.36
CA ALA A 219 -4.84 -2.26 7.25
C ALA A 219 -6.27 -2.56 6.77
N THR A 220 -7.24 -1.70 7.10
CA THR A 220 -8.61 -1.80 6.54
C THR A 220 -8.58 -1.53 5.03
N TYR A 221 -7.86 -0.49 4.59
CA TYR A 221 -7.73 -0.16 3.18
C TYR A 221 -7.02 -1.27 2.38
N ASP A 222 -5.88 -1.78 2.89
CA ASP A 222 -5.13 -2.89 2.27
C ASP A 222 -5.99 -4.14 2.10
N ARG A 223 -6.73 -4.54 3.14
CA ARG A 223 -7.66 -5.68 3.07
C ARG A 223 -8.79 -5.43 2.08
N MET A 224 -9.37 -4.22 2.08
CA MET A 224 -10.43 -3.83 1.14
C MET A 224 -9.94 -3.89 -0.31
N PHE A 225 -8.73 -3.39 -0.59
CA PHE A 225 -8.15 -3.43 -1.93
C PHE A 225 -7.88 -4.86 -2.41
N LYS A 226 -7.34 -5.73 -1.54
CA LYS A 226 -7.18 -7.16 -1.82
C LYS A 226 -8.51 -7.85 -2.10
N TRP A 227 -9.53 -7.53 -1.31
CA TRP A 227 -10.89 -8.04 -1.52
C TRP A 227 -11.46 -7.55 -2.86
N LEU A 228 -11.26 -6.27 -3.21
CA LEU A 228 -11.72 -5.69 -4.47
C LEU A 228 -11.11 -6.44 -5.66
N VAL A 229 -9.80 -6.71 -5.65
CA VAL A 229 -9.14 -7.50 -6.70
C VAL A 229 -9.63 -8.94 -6.72
N THR A 230 -9.81 -9.57 -5.55
CA THR A 230 -10.40 -10.91 -5.46
C THR A 230 -11.81 -10.94 -6.07
N ARG A 231 -12.58 -9.88 -5.88
CA ARG A 231 -13.92 -9.74 -6.42
C ARG A 231 -13.93 -9.53 -7.94
N ILE A 232 -12.97 -8.78 -8.48
CA ILE A 232 -12.72 -8.63 -9.92
C ILE A 232 -12.34 -9.99 -10.53
N ASN A 233 -11.41 -10.72 -9.92
CA ASN A 233 -10.97 -12.03 -10.40
C ASN A 233 -12.11 -13.04 -10.49
N LYS A 234 -13.09 -13.00 -9.58
CA LYS A 234 -14.30 -13.84 -9.67
C LYS A 234 -15.12 -13.57 -10.92
N THR A 235 -15.09 -12.34 -11.44
CA THR A 235 -15.80 -11.95 -12.66
C THR A 235 -15.01 -12.33 -13.91
N LEU A 236 -13.68 -12.22 -13.87
CA LEU A 236 -12.79 -12.59 -14.98
C LEU A 236 -12.58 -14.10 -15.14
N ASP A 237 -12.90 -14.88 -14.10
CA ASP A 237 -12.84 -16.33 -14.14
C ASP A 237 -13.97 -16.92 -15.01
N THR A 238 -13.61 -17.93 -15.81
CA THR A 238 -14.57 -18.68 -16.62
C THR A 238 -14.33 -20.18 -16.49
N LYS A 239 -15.33 -20.97 -16.89
CA LYS A 239 -15.24 -22.44 -16.88
C LYS A 239 -14.44 -23.02 -18.06
N LEU A 240 -13.86 -22.17 -18.92
CA LEU A 240 -13.09 -22.63 -20.07
C LEU A 240 -11.76 -23.25 -19.64
N ALA A 241 -11.32 -24.28 -20.37
CA ALA A 241 -10.03 -24.92 -20.10
C ALA A 241 -8.88 -23.95 -20.36
N ARG A 242 -7.93 -23.89 -19.41
CA ARG A 242 -6.71 -23.06 -19.50
C ARG A 242 -5.53 -23.95 -19.88
N GLN A 243 -4.72 -23.53 -20.84
CA GLN A 243 -3.51 -24.26 -21.23
C GLN A 243 -2.26 -23.39 -21.18
N PHE A 244 -2.35 -22.14 -21.65
CA PHE A 244 -1.24 -21.19 -21.66
C PHE A 244 -1.71 -19.86 -21.06
N PHE A 245 -0.77 -19.02 -20.62
CA PHE A 245 -1.09 -17.63 -20.29
C PHE A 245 0.01 -16.68 -20.75
N ILE A 246 -0.37 -15.44 -21.01
CA ILE A 246 0.55 -14.31 -21.16
C ILE A 246 0.42 -13.47 -19.89
N GLY A 247 1.55 -13.29 -19.20
CA GLY A 247 1.62 -12.47 -17.99
C GLY A 247 2.04 -11.05 -18.34
N VAL A 248 1.23 -10.06 -17.96
CA VAL A 248 1.53 -8.63 -18.10
C VAL A 248 1.81 -8.08 -16.72
N LEU A 249 3.07 -7.72 -16.46
CA LEU A 249 3.47 -7.07 -15.21
C LEU A 249 3.47 -5.55 -15.40
N ASP A 250 2.66 -4.88 -14.59
CA ASP A 250 2.56 -3.43 -14.47
C ASP A 250 2.87 -3.04 -13.02
N ILE A 251 4.00 -2.40 -12.79
CA ILE A 251 4.45 -1.99 -11.46
C ILE A 251 5.14 -0.64 -11.55
N ALA A 252 5.11 0.10 -10.45
CA ALA A 252 5.85 1.36 -10.32
C ALA A 252 7.33 1.17 -10.72
N GLY A 253 7.81 2.07 -11.58
CA GLY A 253 9.22 2.14 -11.93
C GLY A 253 10.11 2.58 -10.76
N PHE A 254 11.42 2.54 -10.97
CA PHE A 254 12.41 2.94 -9.97
C PHE A 254 12.20 4.40 -9.49
N GLU A 255 12.20 4.61 -8.17
CA GLU A 255 11.92 5.89 -7.53
C GLU A 255 13.17 6.52 -6.90
N ILE A 256 13.52 7.71 -7.36
CA ILE A 256 14.55 8.57 -6.74
C ILE A 256 13.91 9.93 -6.45
N PHE A 257 13.45 10.08 -5.22
CA PHE A 257 12.83 11.30 -4.73
C PHE A 257 13.77 12.11 -3.87
N ASP A 258 13.33 13.33 -3.56
CA ASP A 258 14.00 14.14 -2.55
C ASP A 258 14.04 13.34 -1.26
N PHE A 259 12.92 12.81 -0.75
CA PHE A 259 12.85 11.97 0.45
C PHE A 259 12.51 10.50 0.11
N ASN A 260 13.42 9.57 0.40
CA ASN A 260 13.22 8.12 0.18
C ASN A 260 13.15 7.41 1.54
N SER A 261 12.04 6.71 1.79
CA SER A 261 11.81 5.93 3.02
C SER A 261 11.72 4.44 2.70
N PHE A 262 11.13 3.67 3.62
CA PHE A 262 10.99 2.22 3.52
C PHE A 262 10.24 1.79 2.25
N GLU A 263 9.20 2.53 1.88
CA GLU A 263 8.39 2.26 0.69
C GLU A 263 9.21 2.37 -0.60
N GLN A 264 10.05 3.42 -0.72
CA GLN A 264 10.98 3.56 -1.84
C GLN A 264 11.99 2.42 -1.86
N LEU A 265 12.49 1.96 -0.71
CA LEU A 265 13.39 0.80 -0.67
C LEU A 265 12.70 -0.44 -1.25
N CYS A 266 11.45 -0.72 -0.86
CA CYS A 266 10.70 -1.88 -1.37
C CYS A 266 10.45 -1.79 -2.89
N ILE A 267 10.09 -0.62 -3.40
CA ILE A 267 9.86 -0.40 -4.84
C ILE A 267 11.18 -0.54 -5.61
N ASN A 268 12.25 0.10 -5.14
CA ASN A 268 13.56 0.07 -5.77
C ASN A 268 14.17 -1.33 -5.74
N PHE A 269 14.01 -2.07 -4.65
CA PHE A 269 14.42 -3.47 -4.54
C PHE A 269 13.69 -4.36 -5.57
N THR A 270 12.39 -4.15 -5.75
CA THR A 270 11.63 -4.87 -6.77
C THR A 270 12.13 -4.55 -8.17
N ASN A 271 12.40 -3.27 -8.46
CA ASN A 271 12.97 -2.85 -9.74
C ASN A 271 14.40 -3.40 -9.96
N GLU A 272 15.22 -3.50 -8.92
CA GLU A 272 16.54 -4.14 -8.99
C GLU A 272 16.43 -5.60 -9.46
N LYS A 273 15.47 -6.35 -8.90
CA LYS A 273 15.19 -7.73 -9.32
C LYS A 273 14.62 -7.82 -10.72
N LEU A 274 13.73 -6.90 -11.11
CA LEU A 274 13.17 -6.87 -12.46
C LEU A 274 14.25 -6.57 -13.50
N GLN A 275 15.16 -5.65 -13.21
CA GLN A 275 16.30 -5.38 -14.07
C GLN A 275 17.24 -6.59 -14.13
N GLN A 276 17.47 -7.28 -13.01
CA GLN A 276 18.29 -8.50 -12.99
C GLN A 276 17.67 -9.62 -13.83
N PHE A 277 16.34 -9.79 -13.74
CA PHE A 277 15.58 -10.73 -14.57
C PHE A 277 15.65 -10.36 -16.06
N PHE A 278 15.48 -9.07 -16.39
CA PHE A 278 15.59 -8.57 -17.77
C PHE A 278 16.98 -8.86 -18.33
N ASN A 279 18.05 -8.51 -17.59
CA ASN A 279 19.41 -8.79 -17.99
C ASN A 279 19.58 -10.30 -18.26
N HIS A 280 19.25 -11.15 -17.29
CA HIS A 280 19.41 -12.59 -17.45
C HIS A 280 18.65 -13.13 -18.68
N HIS A 281 17.39 -12.74 -18.88
CA HIS A 281 16.57 -13.25 -19.97
C HIS A 281 17.03 -12.75 -21.34
N MET A 282 17.30 -11.44 -21.48
CA MET A 282 17.75 -10.83 -22.73
C MET A 282 19.07 -11.46 -23.17
N PHE A 283 20.05 -11.57 -22.25
CA PHE A 283 21.37 -12.08 -22.60
C PHE A 283 21.37 -13.57 -22.89
N VAL A 284 20.58 -14.38 -22.19
CA VAL A 284 20.45 -15.81 -22.52
C VAL A 284 19.86 -15.99 -23.92
N LEU A 285 18.79 -15.27 -24.25
CA LEU A 285 18.17 -15.35 -25.58
C LEU A 285 19.10 -14.84 -26.69
N GLU A 286 19.79 -13.72 -26.47
CA GLU A 286 20.77 -13.20 -27.43
C GLU A 286 21.89 -14.21 -27.67
N GLN A 287 22.42 -14.83 -26.60
CA GLN A 287 23.47 -15.84 -26.72
C GLN A 287 23.01 -17.10 -27.46
N GLU A 288 21.77 -17.55 -27.23
CA GLU A 288 21.19 -18.65 -28.01
C GLU A 288 21.11 -18.30 -29.50
N GLU A 289 20.81 -17.05 -29.83
CA GLU A 289 20.72 -16.58 -31.21
C GLU A 289 22.10 -16.45 -31.87
N TYR A 290 23.09 -15.86 -31.20
CA TYR A 290 24.48 -15.82 -31.65
C TYR A 290 25.02 -17.24 -31.94
N LYS A 291 24.66 -18.20 -31.08
CA LYS A 291 25.03 -19.61 -31.25
C LYS A 291 24.35 -20.26 -32.46
N LYS A 292 23.08 -19.94 -32.73
CA LYS A 292 22.38 -20.45 -33.94
C LYS A 292 22.99 -19.89 -35.22
N GLU A 293 23.36 -18.61 -35.22
CA GLU A 293 23.96 -17.92 -36.37
C GLU A 293 25.44 -18.24 -36.56
N GLY A 294 26.04 -19.03 -35.66
CA GLY A 294 27.46 -19.40 -35.73
C GLY A 294 28.42 -18.23 -35.52
N ILE A 295 27.96 -17.17 -34.85
CA ILE A 295 28.77 -15.99 -34.55
C ILE A 295 29.56 -16.25 -33.27
N GLU A 296 30.86 -16.00 -33.32
CA GLU A 296 31.74 -16.13 -32.17
C GLU A 296 31.43 -15.04 -31.13
N TRP A 297 30.93 -15.45 -29.97
CA TRP A 297 30.57 -14.57 -28.87
C TRP A 297 31.36 -14.94 -27.61
N VAL A 298 32.00 -13.95 -26.98
CA VAL A 298 32.69 -14.13 -25.69
C VAL A 298 31.66 -14.02 -24.58
N PHE A 299 31.51 -15.08 -23.78
CA PHE A 299 30.54 -15.13 -22.68
C PHE A 299 30.86 -14.05 -21.64
N ILE A 300 29.92 -13.14 -21.43
CA ILE A 300 29.92 -12.18 -20.32
C ILE A 300 28.64 -12.43 -19.52
N ASP A 301 28.80 -12.76 -18.24
CA ASP A 301 27.66 -13.01 -17.35
C ASP A 301 27.14 -11.69 -16.76
N PHE A 302 26.28 -11.01 -17.51
CA PHE A 302 25.52 -9.86 -17.02
C PHE A 302 24.40 -10.26 -16.03
N GLY A 303 24.21 -11.56 -15.79
CA GLY A 303 23.22 -12.13 -14.88
C GLY A 303 23.53 -11.94 -13.39
N LEU A 304 24.68 -11.36 -13.04
CA LEU A 304 25.10 -11.15 -11.66
C LEU A 304 25.47 -9.70 -11.29
N ASP A 305 25.42 -8.77 -12.25
CA ASP A 305 25.84 -7.37 -12.02
C ASP A 305 25.05 -6.68 -10.90
N LEU A 306 23.78 -7.06 -10.72
CA LEU A 306 22.91 -6.49 -9.68
C LEU A 306 22.79 -7.39 -8.45
N GLN A 307 23.34 -8.60 -8.51
CA GLN A 307 23.21 -9.59 -7.44
C GLN A 307 23.81 -9.09 -6.12
N ALA A 308 24.89 -8.30 -6.16
CA ALA A 308 25.48 -7.71 -4.96
C ALA A 308 24.54 -6.72 -4.25
N CYS A 309 23.76 -5.93 -5.00
CA CYS A 309 22.76 -5.03 -4.45
C CYS A 309 21.55 -5.80 -3.90
N ILE A 310 21.07 -6.80 -4.66
CA ILE A 310 19.96 -7.67 -4.25
C ILE A 310 20.31 -8.41 -2.96
N ASP A 311 21.50 -9.02 -2.90
CA ASP A 311 21.96 -9.79 -1.74
C ASP A 311 22.10 -8.91 -0.49
N LEU A 312 22.61 -7.69 -0.65
CA LEU A 312 22.67 -6.71 0.44
C LEU A 312 21.29 -6.43 1.05
N ILE A 313 20.23 -6.47 0.25
CA ILE A 313 18.87 -6.17 0.72
C ILE A 313 18.21 -7.41 1.35
N GLU A 314 18.28 -8.58 0.71
CA GLU A 314 17.42 -9.73 1.07
C GLU A 314 18.09 -10.90 1.78
N LYS A 315 19.43 -11.05 1.67
CA LYS A 315 20.10 -12.21 2.26
C LYS A 315 20.08 -12.11 3.79
N PRO A 316 20.35 -13.22 4.51
CA PRO A 316 20.57 -13.18 5.94
C PRO A 316 21.64 -12.13 6.30
N LEU A 317 21.39 -11.37 7.36
CA LEU A 317 22.20 -10.21 7.75
C LEU A 317 22.24 -9.07 6.71
N GLY A 318 21.37 -9.09 5.70
CA GLY A 318 21.08 -7.96 4.82
C GLY A 318 20.12 -6.96 5.46
N ILE A 319 19.77 -5.90 4.73
CA ILE A 319 18.99 -4.77 5.25
C ILE A 319 17.64 -5.21 5.81
N LEU A 320 16.87 -6.02 5.07
CA LEU A 320 15.54 -6.47 5.50
C LEU A 320 15.63 -7.44 6.68
N SER A 321 16.61 -8.34 6.67
CA SER A 321 16.85 -9.28 7.76
C SER A 321 17.22 -8.55 9.06
N ILE A 322 18.11 -7.56 9.01
CA ILE A 322 18.47 -6.74 10.18
C ILE A 322 17.26 -5.94 10.68
N LEU A 323 16.43 -5.42 9.77
CA LEU A 323 15.21 -4.69 10.12
C LEU A 323 14.22 -5.59 10.87
N GLU A 324 13.96 -6.79 10.36
CA GLU A 324 13.11 -7.80 11.00
C GLU A 324 13.61 -8.19 12.38
N GLU A 325 14.91 -8.44 12.52
CA GLU A 325 15.51 -8.74 13.83
C GLU A 325 15.33 -7.59 14.82
N GLU A 326 15.61 -6.35 14.41
CA GLU A 326 15.42 -5.17 15.28
C GLU A 326 13.94 -4.97 15.66
N CYS A 327 12.99 -5.33 14.78
CA CYS A 327 11.58 -5.31 15.12
C CYS A 327 11.20 -6.28 16.25
N MET A 328 11.98 -7.34 16.50
CA MET A 328 11.75 -8.30 17.58
C MET A 328 12.22 -7.79 18.96
N PHE A 329 13.10 -6.79 19.00
CA PHE A 329 13.64 -6.27 20.26
C PHE A 329 12.81 -5.09 20.79
N PRO A 330 12.21 -5.18 22.00
CA PRO A 330 11.34 -4.11 22.53
C PRO A 330 12.00 -2.76 22.75
N LYS A 331 13.34 -2.74 22.88
CA LYS A 331 14.15 -1.53 23.10
C LYS A 331 14.91 -1.06 21.85
N ALA A 332 14.70 -1.71 20.71
CA ALA A 332 15.29 -1.26 19.45
C ALA A 332 14.72 0.11 19.05
N SER A 333 15.56 0.88 18.36
CA SER A 333 15.23 2.19 17.81
C SER A 333 15.79 2.27 16.39
N ASP A 334 15.33 3.23 15.60
CA ASP A 334 15.88 3.43 14.24
C ASP A 334 17.40 3.65 14.27
N MET A 335 17.93 4.21 15.37
CA MET A 335 19.38 4.40 15.54
C MET A 335 20.14 3.12 15.91
N SER A 336 19.53 2.18 16.63
CA SER A 336 20.15 0.86 16.83
C SER A 336 20.15 0.04 15.54
N PHE A 337 19.08 0.16 14.74
CA PHE A 337 19.03 -0.39 13.39
C PHE A 337 20.15 0.17 12.50
N LYS A 338 20.33 1.51 12.46
CA LYS A 338 21.46 2.15 11.76
C LYS A 338 22.82 1.57 12.20
N ALA A 339 23.04 1.46 13.51
CA ALA A 339 24.31 0.99 14.05
C ALA A 339 24.61 -0.43 13.54
N LYS A 340 23.64 -1.34 13.60
CA LYS A 340 23.78 -2.70 13.07
C LYS A 340 24.04 -2.73 11.56
N LEU A 341 23.35 -1.92 10.77
CA LEU A 341 23.62 -1.82 9.32
C LEU A 341 25.06 -1.42 9.05
N TYR A 342 25.56 -0.42 9.79
CA TYR A 342 26.93 0.06 9.64
C TYR A 342 27.93 -1.03 10.03
N ASP A 343 27.76 -1.67 11.18
CA ASP A 343 28.67 -2.73 11.65
C ASP A 343 28.78 -3.90 10.67
N ASN A 344 27.69 -4.23 9.97
CA ASN A 344 27.63 -5.34 9.02
C ASN A 344 28.10 -4.98 7.61
N HIS A 345 27.86 -3.76 7.13
CA HIS A 345 28.01 -3.46 5.70
C HIS A 345 29.02 -2.36 5.37
N ILE A 346 29.34 -1.43 6.27
CA ILE A 346 30.22 -0.31 5.90
C ILE A 346 31.64 -0.80 5.60
N GLY A 347 32.13 -0.51 4.39
CA GLY A 347 33.44 -0.98 3.92
C GLY A 347 33.52 -2.48 3.62
N LYS A 348 32.41 -3.22 3.75
CA LYS A 348 32.31 -4.66 3.48
C LYS A 348 31.43 -4.95 2.26
N SER A 349 30.34 -4.20 2.10
CA SER A 349 29.40 -4.34 0.98
C SER A 349 29.57 -3.16 0.01
N PRO A 350 29.90 -3.41 -1.28
CA PRO A 350 30.21 -2.34 -2.23
C PRO A 350 29.02 -1.41 -2.52
N ASN A 351 27.80 -1.94 -2.44
CA ASN A 351 26.57 -1.19 -2.67
C ASN A 351 26.10 -0.39 -1.45
N PHE A 352 26.76 -0.48 -0.28
CA PHE A 352 26.38 0.25 0.94
C PHE A 352 27.33 1.41 1.22
N GLN A 353 26.82 2.65 1.21
CA GLN A 353 27.63 3.86 1.37
C GLN A 353 27.13 4.76 2.50
N LYS A 354 28.06 5.56 3.04
CA LYS A 354 27.68 6.68 3.92
C LYS A 354 26.99 7.76 3.10
N PRO A 355 25.94 8.41 3.63
CA PRO A 355 25.30 9.52 2.95
C PRO A 355 26.29 10.63 2.66
N ARG A 356 26.29 11.14 1.43
CA ARG A 356 27.12 12.29 1.06
C ARG A 356 26.55 13.57 1.68
N PRO A 357 27.40 14.49 2.16
CA PRO A 357 26.94 15.79 2.64
C PRO A 357 26.26 16.54 1.49
N ASP A 358 24.97 16.83 1.66
CA ASP A 358 24.19 17.60 0.71
C ASP A 358 23.52 18.77 1.42
N LYS A 359 24.02 19.99 1.17
CA LYS A 359 23.51 21.23 1.77
C LYS A 359 22.09 21.57 1.33
N LYS A 360 21.57 20.96 0.25
CA LYS A 360 20.21 21.17 -0.24
C LYS A 360 19.21 20.20 0.39
N ARG A 361 19.68 19.09 0.97
CA ARG A 361 18.82 18.06 1.56
C ARG A 361 18.18 18.59 2.85
N LYS A 362 16.85 18.64 2.87
CA LYS A 362 16.05 19.14 4.01
C LYS A 362 15.81 18.10 5.11
N TYR A 363 16.32 16.89 4.96
CA TYR A 363 16.12 15.77 5.88
C TYR A 363 17.43 14.99 6.06
N GLU A 364 17.50 14.22 7.14
CA GLU A 364 18.64 13.34 7.41
C GLU A 364 18.53 12.04 6.61
N ALA A 365 19.51 11.74 5.75
CA ALA A 365 19.70 10.39 5.23
C ALA A 365 20.64 9.62 6.14
N HIS A 366 20.40 8.33 6.30
CA HIS A 366 21.13 7.48 7.24
C HIS A 366 22.07 6.51 6.54
N PHE A 367 21.76 6.10 5.30
CA PHE A 367 22.68 5.40 4.39
C PHE A 367 22.35 5.72 2.93
N GLU A 368 23.27 5.40 2.02
CA GLU A 368 23.08 5.45 0.57
C GLU A 368 23.25 4.03 0.00
N LEU A 369 22.39 3.64 -0.94
CA LEU A 369 22.58 2.42 -1.73
C LEU A 369 22.97 2.74 -3.16
N VAL A 370 23.91 1.97 -3.70
CA VAL A 370 24.25 2.00 -5.12
C VAL A 370 23.36 0.99 -5.83
N HIS A 371 22.33 1.48 -6.50
CA HIS A 371 21.44 0.71 -7.36
C HIS A 371 21.88 0.83 -8.83
N TYR A 372 21.34 -0.02 -9.72
CA TYR A 372 21.58 0.11 -11.16
C TYR A 372 21.18 1.49 -11.72
N ALA A 373 20.11 2.08 -11.18
CA ALA A 373 19.57 3.36 -11.62
C ALA A 373 20.28 4.58 -11.01
N GLY A 374 21.18 4.37 -10.04
CA GLY A 374 21.93 5.44 -9.38
C GLY A 374 22.05 5.26 -7.87
N VAL A 375 22.67 6.25 -7.21
CA VAL A 375 22.85 6.24 -5.76
C VAL A 375 21.66 6.89 -5.07
N VAL A 376 21.01 6.15 -4.17
CA VAL A 376 19.78 6.60 -3.50
C VAL A 376 20.01 6.78 -1.99
N PRO A 377 19.79 7.99 -1.43
CA PRO A 377 19.85 8.23 0.00
C PRO A 377 18.53 7.83 0.68
N TYR A 378 18.61 7.02 1.73
CA TYR A 378 17.46 6.56 2.51
C TYR A 378 17.40 7.15 3.91
N ASN A 379 16.20 7.54 4.34
CA ASN A 379 15.88 7.91 5.72
C ASN A 379 15.17 6.73 6.40
N ILE A 380 15.74 6.27 7.53
CA ILE A 380 15.26 5.09 8.28
C ILE A 380 14.23 5.41 9.38
N ILE A 381 13.88 6.69 9.57
CA ILE A 381 13.01 7.08 10.67
C ILE A 381 11.63 6.46 10.48
N GLY A 382 11.16 5.79 11.54
CA GLY A 382 9.89 5.05 11.58
C GLY A 382 9.92 3.70 10.86
N TRP A 383 11.06 3.21 10.36
CA TRP A 383 11.11 1.92 9.65
C TRP A 383 10.71 0.76 10.56
N LEU A 384 11.15 0.77 11.82
CA LEU A 384 10.79 -0.30 12.76
C LEU A 384 9.27 -0.36 12.98
N ASP A 385 8.62 0.79 13.10
CA ASP A 385 7.17 0.87 13.31
C ASP A 385 6.41 0.49 12.03
N LYS A 386 6.84 1.02 10.88
CA LYS A 386 6.30 0.64 9.56
C LYS A 386 6.37 -0.85 9.30
N ASN A 387 7.44 -1.52 9.72
CA ASN A 387 7.62 -2.95 9.54
C ASN A 387 6.87 -3.80 10.58
N LYS A 388 6.79 -3.35 11.84
CA LYS A 388 5.99 -4.04 12.88
C LYS A 388 4.48 -3.97 12.58
N ASP A 389 4.01 -2.83 12.08
CA ASP A 389 2.60 -2.49 11.79
C ASP A 389 1.58 -3.10 12.78
N PRO A 390 1.80 -2.98 14.12
CA PRO A 390 1.01 -3.72 15.09
C PRO A 390 -0.45 -3.25 15.07
N LEU A 391 -1.38 -4.20 14.90
CA LEU A 391 -2.80 -3.92 14.93
C LEU A 391 -3.35 -4.01 16.35
N ASN A 392 -4.33 -3.16 16.64
CA ASN A 392 -5.07 -3.23 17.88
C ASN A 392 -6.08 -4.39 17.82
N GLU A 393 -5.68 -5.56 18.33
CA GLU A 393 -6.49 -6.78 18.35
C GLU A 393 -7.85 -6.61 19.05
N THR A 394 -7.97 -5.67 20.00
CA THR A 394 -9.25 -5.39 20.65
C THR A 394 -10.23 -4.73 19.67
N VAL A 395 -9.75 -3.80 18.86
CA VAL A 395 -10.58 -3.14 17.83
C VAL A 395 -10.82 -4.07 16.64
N VAL A 396 -9.85 -4.91 16.27
CA VAL A 396 -10.05 -5.95 15.25
C VAL A 396 -11.23 -6.87 15.61
N ALA A 397 -11.34 -7.28 16.87
CA ALA A 397 -12.48 -8.08 17.33
C ALA A 397 -13.83 -7.33 17.26
N VAL A 398 -13.82 -5.98 17.29
CA VAL A 398 -15.00 -5.16 17.05
C VAL A 398 -15.35 -5.14 15.56
N PHE A 399 -14.36 -4.99 14.68
CA PHE A 399 -14.56 -5.01 13.23
C PHE A 399 -15.10 -6.36 12.73
N GLN A 400 -14.65 -7.48 13.30
CA GLN A 400 -15.17 -8.81 13.00
C GLN A 400 -16.67 -8.97 13.30
N LYS A 401 -17.23 -8.15 14.20
CA LYS A 401 -18.66 -8.17 14.58
C LYS A 401 -19.46 -7.04 13.92
N SER A 402 -18.87 -6.39 12.93
CA SER A 402 -19.49 -5.29 12.20
C SER A 402 -20.80 -5.72 11.52
N GLN A 403 -21.79 -4.83 11.52
CA GLN A 403 -23.01 -4.97 10.70
C GLN A 403 -22.76 -4.63 9.22
N ASN A 404 -21.65 -3.96 8.91
CA ASN A 404 -21.16 -3.81 7.54
C ASN A 404 -20.50 -5.13 7.12
N LYS A 405 -21.24 -5.93 6.33
CA LYS A 405 -20.83 -7.26 5.88
C LYS A 405 -19.46 -7.27 5.19
N LEU A 406 -19.16 -6.23 4.40
CA LEU A 406 -17.86 -6.13 3.76
C LEU A 406 -16.78 -6.01 4.83
N LEU A 407 -16.89 -5.03 5.75
CA LEU A 407 -15.90 -4.84 6.81
C LEU A 407 -15.69 -6.11 7.64
N ALA A 408 -16.76 -6.77 8.06
CA ALA A 408 -16.67 -8.03 8.81
C ALA A 408 -15.85 -9.07 8.03
N SER A 409 -16.17 -9.27 6.75
CA SER A 409 -15.48 -10.23 5.88
C SER A 409 -14.00 -9.93 5.65
N LEU A 410 -13.58 -8.65 5.73
CA LEU A 410 -12.17 -8.27 5.63
C LEU A 410 -11.32 -8.79 6.80
N TYR A 411 -11.96 -9.07 7.94
CA TYR A 411 -11.32 -9.49 9.17
C TYR A 411 -11.72 -10.92 9.60
N GLU A 412 -12.43 -11.65 8.75
CA GLU A 412 -12.62 -13.09 8.91
C GLU A 412 -11.27 -13.81 8.69
N ASN A 413 -10.96 -14.78 9.56
CA ASN A 413 -9.69 -15.51 9.57
C ASN A 413 -9.56 -16.47 8.39
#